data_AF-A0AAV5Q0K7-F1
#
_entry.id   AF-A0AAV5Q0K7-F1
#
_cell.length_a   1.000
_cell.length_b   1.000
_cell.length_c   1.000
_cell.angle_alpha   90.00
_cell.angle_beta   90.00
_cell.angle_gamma   90.00
#
_symmetry.space_group_name_H-M   'P 1'
#
loop_
_entity.id
_entity.type
_entity.pdbx_description
1 polymer ?
#
loop_
_entity_poly.entity_id
_entity_poly.type
_entity_poly.pdbx_seq_one_letter_code
_entity_poly.pdbx_strand_id
1 'polypeptide(L)'
;MIFNFLTTTLLASAVNALTDKSNVALYWGQHNYGSLAATCEAESADIILLSFLYEFGGDVTALDFSGICSDTFSDGLLHCSAMAQDIKTCQNMGKTIMLSLGGSSGAYGFSDDSVAEEFAGTLWNMFGGGSSSSVERPFDDAIIDGFDFDIENNNQVGYVALVNKLREYYNTDSSKSYYISAAPQCPYPDASVGDVLEQCHVDFAFIQFYNNYCSTIGDYFNWDTWVQYAQDTSPNKDIKLYLGLPGSSNAAGSGYADASQVATTVQSILSSDGSSYFGGIMLWDAYWSSLNTADGKSFGNQMQAILDEYVGSSSATTQTSTSSTSTIDTITSTSSTSTTDTSTSTSFTSESSSTSETSTLTSDTLTATSELSSSNDGLALATTINDYERDTTSTSYSTSTSINSTTSSTAAPTTAQITTATTTSSTLLTLTTSSFSSSSSSSTTATAAPTSTGSAKDCANLTGLAKAQCLNSNFASGFYLGSSSECTEGTYACSEDGKFALCNFGKWVTMECASGTTCYAYTVGDDVDVGCDYTNSKQNFVKRDGMMGMIKRHLHFAH
;
A
#
# COMPACT_ATOMS: atom_id res chain seq x y z
N MET A 1 -58.72 7.24 -2.81
CA MET A 1 -57.69 7.12 -1.77
C MET A 1 -56.34 7.08 -2.46
N ILE A 2 -55.51 8.09 -2.17
CA ILE A 2 -54.11 8.18 -2.58
C ILE A 2 -53.37 7.12 -1.75
N PHE A 3 -52.84 6.10 -2.39
CA PHE A 3 -51.92 5.17 -1.74
C PHE A 3 -50.60 5.92 -1.51
N ASN A 4 -50.37 6.36 -0.28
CA ASN A 4 -49.06 6.77 0.18
C ASN A 4 -48.19 5.51 0.26
N PHE A 5 -47.41 5.27 -0.80
CA PHE A 5 -46.22 4.44 -0.69
C PHE A 5 -45.21 5.19 0.17
N LEU A 6 -45.04 4.76 1.42
CA LEU A 6 -43.94 5.19 2.26
C LEU A 6 -42.69 4.45 1.75
N THR A 7 -42.00 5.03 0.77
CA THR A 7 -40.66 4.61 0.38
C THR A 7 -39.69 5.09 1.46
N THR A 8 -39.35 4.20 2.40
CA THR A 8 -38.17 4.36 3.25
C THR A 8 -36.94 4.31 2.35
N THR A 9 -36.49 5.48 1.91
CA THR A 9 -35.18 5.68 1.31
C THR A 9 -34.18 5.49 2.43
N LEU A 10 -33.51 4.33 2.45
CA LEU A 10 -32.28 4.16 3.20
C LEU A 10 -31.27 5.12 2.54
N LEU A 11 -31.06 6.30 3.13
CA LEU A 11 -29.87 7.08 2.79
C LEU A 11 -28.68 6.23 3.22
N ALA A 12 -28.05 5.54 2.27
CA ALA A 12 -26.68 5.10 2.44
C ALA A 12 -25.90 6.35 2.82
N SER A 13 -25.48 6.42 4.08
CA SER A 13 -24.55 7.45 4.51
C SER A 13 -23.28 7.11 3.75
N ALA A 14 -22.99 7.85 2.68
CA ALA A 14 -21.71 7.70 2.00
C ALA A 14 -20.64 7.94 3.07
N VAL A 15 -19.94 6.87 3.47
CA VAL A 15 -18.76 6.98 4.33
C VAL A 15 -17.78 7.81 3.52
N ASN A 16 -17.63 9.07 3.89
CA ASN A 16 -16.66 9.92 3.23
C ASN A 16 -15.31 9.58 3.88
N ALA A 17 -14.54 8.70 3.23
CA ALA A 17 -13.23 8.23 3.68
C ALA A 17 -12.25 9.37 4.03
N LEU A 18 -12.51 10.58 3.53
CA LEU A 18 -11.72 11.78 3.84
C LEU A 18 -12.04 12.44 5.19
N THR A 19 -13.19 12.17 5.79
CA THR A 19 -13.64 12.86 7.01
C THR A 19 -13.70 11.97 8.24
N ASP A 20 -13.68 10.65 8.05
CA ASP A 20 -13.77 9.70 9.14
C ASP A 20 -12.38 9.36 9.70
N LYS A 21 -12.30 9.18 11.02
CA LYS A 21 -11.07 8.74 11.72
C LYS A 21 -11.08 7.24 12.02
N SER A 22 -12.16 6.56 11.67
CA SER A 22 -12.39 5.15 12.00
C SER A 22 -12.39 4.24 10.79
N ASN A 23 -11.57 4.56 9.76
CA ASN A 23 -11.51 3.70 8.59
C ASN A 23 -10.52 2.54 8.74
N VAL A 24 -10.93 1.36 8.27
CA VAL A 24 -10.02 0.22 8.07
C VAL A 24 -9.75 0.04 6.58
N ALA A 25 -8.49 0.05 6.19
CA ALA A 25 -8.02 -0.26 4.85
C ALA A 25 -7.37 -1.66 4.81
N LEU A 26 -7.65 -2.45 3.77
CA LEU A 26 -7.06 -3.78 3.59
C LEU A 26 -6.42 -3.94 2.21
N TYR A 27 -5.17 -4.39 2.16
CA TYR A 27 -4.63 -5.00 0.95
C TYR A 27 -5.34 -6.33 0.67
N TRP A 28 -5.65 -6.60 -0.60
CA TRP A 28 -6.36 -7.80 -1.03
C TRP A 28 -5.88 -8.22 -2.43
N GLY A 29 -5.64 -9.52 -2.64
CA GLY A 29 -5.35 -10.06 -3.96
C GLY A 29 -4.10 -10.95 -4.05
N GLN A 30 -3.23 -10.94 -3.04
CA GLN A 30 -1.98 -11.72 -3.04
C GLN A 30 -2.12 -13.13 -2.43
N HIS A 31 -3.36 -13.59 -2.23
CA HIS A 31 -3.67 -14.92 -1.73
C HIS A 31 -5.00 -15.37 -2.32
N ASN A 32 -5.10 -16.65 -2.70
CA ASN A 32 -6.36 -17.22 -3.20
C ASN A 32 -7.20 -17.79 -2.04
N TYR A 33 -8.04 -16.96 -1.42
CA TYR A 33 -8.82 -17.35 -0.23
C TYR A 33 -10.28 -16.89 -0.21
N GLY A 34 -10.80 -16.40 -1.34
CA GLY A 34 -12.19 -15.97 -1.46
C GLY A 34 -12.36 -14.95 -2.57
N SER A 35 -13.61 -14.57 -2.85
CA SER A 35 -13.90 -13.49 -3.78
C SER A 35 -13.78 -12.12 -3.09
N LEU A 36 -13.66 -11.07 -3.90
CA LEU A 36 -13.60 -9.70 -3.39
C LEU A 36 -14.93 -9.33 -2.72
N ALA A 37 -16.07 -9.69 -3.33
CA ALA A 37 -17.38 -9.45 -2.74
C ALA A 37 -17.56 -10.15 -1.38
N ALA A 38 -17.13 -11.40 -1.26
CA ALA A 38 -17.19 -12.12 0.02
C ALA A 38 -16.33 -11.45 1.10
N THR A 39 -15.17 -10.91 0.73
CA THR A 39 -14.32 -10.14 1.64
C THR A 39 -15.02 -8.85 2.07
N CYS A 40 -15.65 -8.14 1.12
CA CYS A 40 -16.43 -6.93 1.41
C CYS A 40 -17.62 -7.21 2.35
N GLU A 41 -18.29 -8.35 2.22
CA GLU A 41 -19.39 -8.71 3.11
C GLU A 41 -18.92 -9.09 4.53
N ALA A 42 -17.77 -9.77 4.64
CA ALA A 42 -17.27 -10.30 5.90
C ALA A 42 -16.46 -9.27 6.73
N GLU A 43 -15.76 -8.36 6.05
CA GLU A 43 -14.88 -7.38 6.68
C GLU A 43 -15.56 -6.02 6.78
N SER A 44 -15.44 -5.37 7.94
CA SER A 44 -15.93 -4.00 8.16
C SER A 44 -15.06 -2.95 7.47
N ALA A 45 -14.02 -3.35 6.74
CA ALA A 45 -13.12 -2.45 6.03
C ALA A 45 -13.83 -1.52 5.05
N ASP A 46 -13.44 -0.25 5.05
CA ASP A 46 -13.99 0.81 4.21
C ASP A 46 -13.23 0.96 2.90
N ILE A 47 -11.93 0.66 2.92
CA ILE A 47 -11.03 0.78 1.77
C ILE A 47 -10.43 -0.59 1.46
N ILE A 48 -10.51 -1.04 0.21
CA ILE A 48 -9.84 -2.25 -0.27
C ILE A 48 -8.85 -1.87 -1.37
N LEU A 49 -7.60 -2.30 -1.21
CA LEU A 49 -6.49 -2.04 -2.12
C LEU A 49 -6.22 -3.32 -2.93
N LEU A 50 -6.63 -3.32 -4.19
CA LEU A 50 -6.45 -4.45 -5.10
C LEU A 50 -4.96 -4.59 -5.44
N SER A 51 -4.38 -5.71 -5.04
CA SER A 51 -2.94 -5.94 -5.02
C SER A 51 -2.58 -7.08 -5.98
N PHE A 52 -1.95 -6.85 -7.14
CA PHE A 52 -1.37 -5.59 -7.63
C PHE A 52 -1.38 -5.45 -9.15
N LEU A 53 -1.22 -4.22 -9.63
CA LEU A 53 -0.51 -3.93 -10.87
C LEU A 53 1.00 -3.96 -10.59
N TYR A 54 1.61 -5.13 -10.79
CA TYR A 54 2.95 -5.45 -10.29
C TYR A 54 4.07 -5.28 -11.33
N GLU A 55 3.74 -5.03 -12.60
CA GLU A 55 4.69 -4.73 -13.67
C GLU A 55 4.14 -3.60 -14.53
N PHE A 56 4.90 -2.52 -14.67
CA PHE A 56 4.52 -1.36 -15.48
C PHE A 56 5.70 -0.47 -15.84
N GLY A 57 5.54 0.30 -16.93
CA GLY A 57 6.55 1.21 -17.44
C GLY A 57 6.85 0.96 -18.90
N GLY A 58 6.89 2.03 -19.71
CA GLY A 58 6.91 1.90 -21.18
C GLY A 58 5.62 1.23 -21.69
N ASP A 59 5.77 0.20 -22.52
CA ASP A 59 4.63 -0.51 -23.16
C ASP A 59 4.10 -1.71 -22.35
N VAL A 60 4.57 -1.91 -21.11
CA VAL A 60 4.20 -3.07 -20.29
C VAL A 60 3.18 -2.69 -19.22
N THR A 61 2.19 -3.58 -19.01
CA THR A 61 1.22 -3.49 -17.91
C THR A 61 0.80 -4.91 -17.56
N ALA A 62 1.06 -5.37 -16.33
CA ALA A 62 0.65 -6.70 -15.87
C ALA A 62 0.08 -6.67 -14.46
N LEU A 63 -0.98 -7.47 -14.27
CA LEU A 63 -1.68 -7.66 -13.02
C LEU A 63 -1.36 -9.05 -12.46
N ASP A 64 -1.30 -9.16 -11.14
CA ASP A 64 -1.27 -10.45 -10.44
C ASP A 64 -2.21 -10.40 -9.24
N PHE A 65 -3.16 -11.34 -9.22
CA PHE A 65 -4.10 -11.57 -8.12
C PHE A 65 -4.01 -13.01 -7.61
N SER A 66 -2.81 -13.62 -7.65
CA SER A 66 -2.50 -14.92 -7.05
C SER A 66 -3.46 -16.05 -7.44
N GLY A 67 -3.91 -16.05 -8.69
CA GLY A 67 -4.81 -17.05 -9.24
C GLY A 67 -6.28 -16.91 -8.87
N ILE A 68 -6.69 -15.80 -8.25
CA ILE A 68 -8.12 -15.43 -8.09
C ILE A 68 -8.75 -15.13 -9.45
N CYS A 69 -7.97 -14.51 -10.34
CA CYS A 69 -8.28 -14.30 -11.74
C CYS A 69 -7.22 -15.01 -12.59
N SER A 70 -7.67 -15.78 -13.57
CA SER A 70 -6.79 -16.52 -14.49
C SER A 70 -7.10 -16.31 -15.97
N ASP A 71 -8.26 -15.74 -16.28
CA ASP A 71 -8.64 -15.43 -17.66
C ASP A 71 -7.78 -14.26 -18.16
N THR A 72 -7.45 -14.28 -19.45
CA THR A 72 -6.59 -13.26 -20.08
C THR A 72 -7.18 -12.80 -21.40
N PHE A 73 -6.82 -11.59 -21.78
CA PHE A 73 -6.87 -11.13 -23.16
C PHE A 73 -5.86 -11.88 -24.04
N SER A 74 -5.89 -11.58 -25.34
CA SER A 74 -5.05 -12.28 -26.33
C SER A 74 -3.56 -12.00 -26.21
N ASP A 75 -3.20 -10.87 -25.60
CA ASP A 75 -1.82 -10.44 -25.35
C ASP A 75 -1.26 -10.95 -24.01
N GLY A 76 -2.10 -11.57 -23.18
CA GLY A 76 -1.76 -12.11 -21.87
C GLY A 76 -2.12 -11.23 -20.68
N LEU A 77 -2.63 -10.01 -20.89
CA LEU A 77 -3.15 -9.17 -19.81
C LEU A 77 -4.35 -9.86 -19.13
N LEU A 78 -4.44 -9.82 -17.79
CA LEU A 78 -5.56 -10.42 -17.07
C LEU A 78 -6.91 -9.78 -17.48
N HIS A 79 -7.92 -10.62 -17.63
CA HIS A 79 -9.31 -10.23 -17.89
C HIS A 79 -10.22 -10.80 -16.80
N CYS A 80 -10.55 -9.99 -15.81
CA CYS A 80 -11.13 -10.42 -14.55
C CYS A 80 -12.61 -10.04 -14.41
N SER A 81 -13.47 -10.57 -15.28
CA SER A 81 -14.91 -10.25 -15.30
C SER A 81 -15.64 -10.53 -13.99
N ALA A 82 -15.26 -11.59 -13.25
CA ALA A 82 -15.84 -11.86 -11.93
C ALA A 82 -15.47 -10.77 -10.91
N MET A 83 -14.20 -10.36 -10.90
CA MET A 83 -13.74 -9.27 -10.04
C MET A 83 -14.39 -7.93 -10.43
N ALA A 84 -14.67 -7.70 -11.71
CA ALA A 84 -15.40 -6.51 -12.16
C ALA A 84 -16.79 -6.40 -11.51
N GLN A 85 -17.53 -7.50 -11.38
CA GLN A 85 -18.82 -7.51 -10.69
C GLN A 85 -18.65 -7.34 -9.18
N ASP A 86 -17.62 -7.95 -8.60
CA ASP A 86 -17.33 -7.81 -7.18
C ASP A 86 -16.95 -6.37 -6.80
N ILE A 87 -16.17 -5.66 -7.63
CA ILE A 87 -15.83 -4.23 -7.44
C ILE A 87 -17.12 -3.42 -7.32
N LYS A 88 -18.04 -3.57 -8.28
CA LYS A 88 -19.34 -2.87 -8.26
C LYS A 88 -20.18 -3.26 -7.04
N THR A 89 -20.12 -4.52 -6.62
CA THR A 89 -20.81 -5.01 -5.43
C THR A 89 -20.28 -4.35 -4.16
N CYS A 90 -18.97 -4.28 -3.98
CA CYS A 90 -18.34 -3.61 -2.85
C CYS A 90 -18.61 -2.11 -2.84
N GLN A 91 -18.56 -1.45 -4.00
CA GLN A 91 -18.90 -0.02 -4.13
C GLN A 91 -20.37 0.25 -3.76
N ASN A 92 -21.29 -0.65 -4.15
CA ASN A 92 -22.70 -0.58 -3.72
C ASN A 92 -22.89 -0.78 -2.20
N MET A 93 -21.93 -1.40 -1.53
CA MET A 93 -21.87 -1.49 -0.06
C MET A 93 -21.22 -0.26 0.58
N GLY A 94 -20.81 0.74 -0.21
CA GLY A 94 -20.18 1.96 0.27
C GLY A 94 -18.66 1.88 0.45
N LYS A 95 -18.02 0.82 -0.05
CA LYS A 95 -16.56 0.64 0.05
C LYS A 95 -15.83 1.36 -1.07
N THR A 96 -14.66 1.89 -0.74
CA THR A 96 -13.70 2.47 -1.67
C THR A 96 -12.78 1.36 -2.17
N ILE A 97 -12.72 1.14 -3.49
CA ILE A 97 -11.90 0.11 -4.13
C ILE A 97 -10.84 0.77 -5.00
N MET A 98 -9.58 0.67 -4.60
CA MET A 98 -8.45 1.27 -5.32
C MET A 98 -7.55 0.17 -5.90
N LEU A 99 -6.88 0.44 -7.02
CA LEU A 99 -5.86 -0.46 -7.56
C LEU A 99 -4.50 -0.03 -7.03
N SER A 100 -3.77 -0.95 -6.40
CA SER A 100 -2.41 -0.71 -5.92
C SER A 100 -1.39 -1.06 -6.99
N LEU A 101 -0.49 -0.11 -7.23
CA LEU A 101 0.63 -0.21 -8.15
C LEU A 101 1.88 -0.54 -7.36
N GLY A 102 2.62 -1.55 -7.82
CA GLY A 102 3.96 -1.86 -7.33
C GLY A 102 4.01 -3.19 -6.60
N GLY A 103 4.25 -3.13 -5.30
CA GLY A 103 4.53 -4.27 -4.43
C GLY A 103 5.97 -4.80 -4.57
N SER A 104 6.27 -5.87 -3.84
CA SER A 104 7.63 -6.42 -3.72
C SER A 104 8.32 -6.95 -4.99
N SER A 105 7.66 -6.97 -6.16
CA SER A 105 8.26 -7.46 -7.42
C SER A 105 9.47 -6.61 -7.85
N GLY A 106 9.39 -5.29 -7.63
CA GLY A 106 10.34 -4.28 -8.12
C GLY A 106 10.41 -4.16 -9.65
N ALA A 107 9.57 -4.86 -10.41
CA ALA A 107 9.59 -4.92 -11.87
C ALA A 107 8.81 -3.76 -12.51
N TYR A 108 9.05 -2.53 -12.06
CA TYR A 108 8.29 -1.38 -12.51
C TYR A 108 9.08 -0.08 -12.38
N GLY A 109 8.59 0.96 -13.06
CA GLY A 109 9.11 2.32 -12.94
C GLY A 109 9.16 3.04 -14.29
N PHE A 110 9.66 4.26 -14.28
CA PHE A 110 9.67 5.13 -15.45
C PHE A 110 11.09 5.61 -15.77
N SER A 111 11.38 5.86 -17.05
CA SER A 111 12.64 6.46 -17.48
C SER A 111 12.69 7.97 -17.18
N ASP A 112 11.53 8.61 -17.24
CA ASP A 112 11.33 10.05 -17.10
C ASP A 112 9.84 10.36 -16.89
N ASP A 113 9.55 11.63 -16.61
CA ASP A 113 8.21 12.14 -16.35
C ASP A 113 7.26 12.02 -17.56
N SER A 114 7.77 12.14 -18.80
CA SER A 114 6.92 12.07 -19.99
C SER A 114 6.31 10.69 -20.15
N VAL A 115 7.11 9.63 -19.94
CA VAL A 115 6.61 8.25 -19.97
C VAL A 115 5.59 8.02 -18.85
N ALA A 116 5.80 8.61 -17.68
CA ALA A 116 4.88 8.48 -16.55
C ALA A 116 3.54 9.22 -16.79
N GLU A 117 3.57 10.40 -17.42
CA GLU A 117 2.36 11.13 -17.83
C GLU A 117 1.55 10.36 -18.90
N GLU A 118 2.21 9.75 -19.87
CA GLU A 118 1.56 8.88 -20.85
C GLU A 118 0.90 7.68 -20.16
N PHE A 119 1.62 7.07 -19.21
CA PHE A 119 1.10 5.96 -18.43
C PHE A 119 -0.10 6.33 -17.56
N ALA A 120 -0.19 7.57 -17.07
CA ALA A 120 -1.39 8.08 -16.40
C ALA A 120 -2.63 7.96 -17.29
N GLY A 121 -2.48 8.26 -18.58
CA GLY A 121 -3.54 8.10 -19.58
C GLY A 121 -3.91 6.63 -19.79
N THR A 122 -2.93 5.73 -19.78
CA THR A 122 -3.16 4.28 -19.82
C THR A 122 -3.99 3.82 -18.63
N LEU A 123 -3.58 4.15 -17.40
CA LEU A 123 -4.32 3.81 -16.18
C LEU A 123 -5.75 4.35 -16.19
N TRP A 124 -5.92 5.62 -16.57
CA TRP A 124 -7.23 6.26 -16.62
C TRP A 124 -8.19 5.58 -17.61
N ASN A 125 -7.68 5.15 -18.77
CA ASN A 125 -8.48 4.47 -19.79
C ASN A 125 -8.69 2.98 -19.52
N MET A 126 -7.80 2.31 -18.77
CA MET A 126 -7.93 0.90 -18.43
C MET A 126 -8.85 0.67 -17.23
N PHE A 127 -8.74 1.50 -16.20
CA PHE A 127 -9.35 1.24 -14.88
C PHE A 127 -10.24 2.37 -14.39
N GLY A 128 -9.95 3.61 -14.78
CA GLY A 128 -10.70 4.80 -14.39
C GLY A 128 -11.90 5.09 -15.30
N GLY A 129 -12.38 6.35 -15.22
CA GLY A 129 -13.49 6.88 -16.01
C GLY A 129 -13.12 7.24 -17.46
N GLY A 130 -11.86 7.03 -17.86
CA GLY A 130 -11.43 7.18 -19.24
C GLY A 130 -12.03 6.10 -20.14
N SER A 131 -12.08 6.38 -21.44
CA SER A 131 -12.49 5.39 -22.44
C SER A 131 -11.64 5.52 -23.69
N SER A 132 -11.13 4.39 -24.17
CA SER A 132 -10.47 4.28 -25.46
C SER A 132 -10.78 2.93 -26.08
N SER A 133 -11.13 2.90 -27.36
CA SER A 133 -11.37 1.65 -28.09
C SER A 133 -10.09 0.85 -28.36
N SER A 134 -8.92 1.41 -28.06
CA SER A 134 -7.61 0.77 -28.25
C SER A 134 -7.04 0.15 -26.97
N VAL A 135 -7.82 0.12 -25.89
CA VAL A 135 -7.37 -0.29 -24.56
C VAL A 135 -8.23 -1.44 -24.06
N GLU A 136 -7.58 -2.51 -23.63
CA GLU A 136 -8.23 -3.63 -22.95
C GLU A 136 -8.47 -3.25 -21.48
N ARG A 137 -9.67 -3.58 -20.95
CA ARG A 137 -10.07 -3.24 -19.59
C ARG A 137 -10.14 -4.50 -18.73
N PRO A 138 -9.16 -4.75 -17.85
CA PRO A 138 -9.13 -5.94 -17.00
C PRO A 138 -10.37 -6.12 -16.13
N PHE A 139 -11.04 -5.02 -15.76
CA PHE A 139 -12.25 -5.04 -14.96
C PHE A 139 -13.51 -4.65 -15.76
N ASP A 140 -13.54 -4.94 -17.07
CA ASP A 140 -14.67 -4.63 -17.94
C ASP A 140 -15.18 -3.18 -17.78
N ASP A 141 -16.44 -3.02 -17.42
CA ASP A 141 -17.14 -1.75 -17.20
C ASP A 141 -17.01 -1.22 -15.76
N ALA A 142 -16.32 -1.94 -14.86
CA ALA A 142 -16.06 -1.44 -13.53
C ALA A 142 -15.08 -0.25 -13.57
N ILE A 143 -15.37 0.75 -12.75
CA ILE A 143 -14.56 1.95 -12.58
C ILE A 143 -14.11 1.99 -11.12
N ILE A 144 -12.81 1.85 -10.89
CA ILE A 144 -12.23 1.88 -9.54
C ILE A 144 -12.32 3.28 -8.94
N ASP A 145 -12.12 3.38 -7.64
CA ASP A 145 -12.20 4.63 -6.87
C ASP A 145 -10.88 5.38 -6.80
N GLY A 146 -9.77 4.83 -7.32
CA GLY A 146 -8.48 5.49 -7.22
C GLY A 146 -7.29 4.58 -7.44
N PHE A 147 -6.10 5.14 -7.28
CA PHE A 147 -4.84 4.42 -7.36
C PHE A 147 -4.04 4.56 -6.07
N ASP A 148 -3.47 3.44 -5.63
CA ASP A 148 -2.53 3.35 -4.52
C ASP A 148 -1.11 3.14 -5.06
N PHE A 149 -0.15 3.83 -4.47
CA PHE A 149 1.26 3.78 -4.84
C PHE A 149 2.06 3.04 -3.75
N ASP A 150 2.15 1.73 -3.88
CA ASP A 150 2.96 0.84 -3.03
C ASP A 150 4.29 0.53 -3.73
N ILE A 151 5.11 1.57 -3.87
CA ILE A 151 6.38 1.49 -4.60
C ILE A 151 7.47 1.10 -3.62
N GLU A 152 8.17 -0.01 -3.89
CA GLU A 152 9.12 -0.62 -2.94
C GLU A 152 10.55 -0.73 -3.48
N ASN A 153 10.83 -0.18 -4.67
CA ASN A 153 12.10 -0.37 -5.38
C ASN A 153 13.12 0.77 -5.21
N ASN A 154 12.82 1.76 -4.36
CA ASN A 154 13.65 2.94 -4.08
C ASN A 154 13.95 3.82 -5.30
N ASN A 155 13.06 3.79 -6.30
CA ASN A 155 13.11 4.67 -7.45
C ASN A 155 11.88 5.57 -7.45
N GLN A 156 12.11 6.89 -7.44
CA GLN A 156 11.06 7.90 -7.36
C GLN A 156 10.70 8.53 -8.73
N VAL A 157 11.43 8.17 -9.80
CA VAL A 157 11.30 8.82 -11.12
C VAL A 157 9.90 8.63 -11.69
N GLY A 158 9.30 9.73 -12.16
CA GLY A 158 8.04 9.75 -12.89
C GLY A 158 6.77 9.74 -12.04
N TYR A 159 6.81 9.24 -10.80
CA TYR A 159 5.59 9.08 -9.99
C TYR A 159 4.89 10.40 -9.65
N VAL A 160 5.64 11.49 -9.44
CA VAL A 160 5.06 12.83 -9.24
C VAL A 160 4.27 13.28 -10.48
N ALA A 161 4.85 13.12 -11.67
CA ALA A 161 4.21 13.51 -12.93
C ALA A 161 2.97 12.65 -13.21
N LEU A 162 3.07 11.34 -12.97
CA LEU A 162 1.95 10.39 -13.05
C LEU A 162 0.78 10.80 -12.14
N VAL A 163 1.04 11.07 -10.86
CA VAL A 163 -0.01 11.45 -9.90
C VAL A 163 -0.66 12.79 -10.28
N ASN A 164 0.14 13.79 -10.64
CA ASN A 164 -0.40 15.08 -11.08
C ASN A 164 -1.28 14.93 -12.32
N LYS A 165 -0.87 14.08 -13.27
CA LYS A 165 -1.64 13.81 -14.47
C LYS A 165 -2.93 13.04 -14.19
N LEU A 166 -2.91 12.08 -13.27
CA LEU A 166 -4.13 11.41 -12.79
C LEU A 166 -5.12 12.40 -12.16
N ARG A 167 -4.64 13.35 -11.34
CA ARG A 167 -5.48 14.40 -10.77
C ARG A 167 -6.12 15.29 -11.85
N GLU A 168 -5.40 15.60 -12.93
CA GLU A 168 -5.99 16.29 -14.09
C GLU A 168 -7.15 15.48 -14.68
N TYR A 169 -6.98 14.17 -14.87
CA TYR A 169 -8.04 13.30 -15.38
C TYR A 169 -9.23 13.20 -14.42
N TYR A 170 -8.99 13.10 -13.12
CA TYR A 170 -10.06 13.06 -12.12
C TYR A 170 -10.95 14.30 -12.18
N ASN A 171 -10.37 15.47 -12.45
CA ASN A 171 -11.14 16.71 -12.63
C ASN A 171 -12.01 16.73 -13.89
N THR A 172 -11.86 15.77 -14.80
CA THR A 172 -12.70 15.65 -16.01
C THR A 172 -13.98 14.85 -15.77
N ASP A 173 -14.06 14.09 -14.67
CA ASP A 173 -15.23 13.28 -14.32
C ASP A 173 -15.88 13.78 -13.03
N SER A 174 -16.98 14.52 -13.17
CA SER A 174 -17.74 15.05 -12.04
C SER A 174 -18.76 14.07 -11.46
N SER A 175 -18.86 12.84 -11.99
CA SER A 175 -19.85 11.85 -11.53
C SER A 175 -19.44 11.13 -10.26
N LYS A 176 -18.14 11.15 -9.94
CA LYS A 176 -17.53 10.38 -8.86
C LYS A 176 -16.29 11.09 -8.32
N SER A 177 -15.98 10.87 -7.04
CA SER A 177 -14.69 11.25 -6.46
C SER A 177 -13.67 10.13 -6.66
N TYR A 178 -12.43 10.51 -6.97
CA TYR A 178 -11.31 9.58 -7.10
C TYR A 178 -10.21 9.91 -6.10
N TYR A 179 -9.52 8.88 -5.64
CA TYR A 179 -8.52 8.97 -4.58
C TYR A 179 -7.11 8.61 -5.05
N ILE A 180 -6.12 9.23 -4.44
CA ILE A 180 -4.71 8.86 -4.55
C ILE A 180 -4.21 8.50 -3.16
N SER A 181 -3.59 7.34 -3.02
CA SER A 181 -2.87 6.96 -1.79
C SER A 181 -1.43 6.57 -2.07
N ALA A 182 -0.59 6.61 -1.05
CA ALA A 182 0.76 6.06 -1.10
C ALA A 182 1.02 5.20 0.14
N ALA A 183 1.86 4.18 0.00
CA ALA A 183 2.18 3.24 1.07
C ALA A 183 3.67 3.30 1.46
N PRO A 184 4.16 4.43 2.02
CA PRO A 184 5.55 4.53 2.45
C PRO A 184 5.86 3.53 3.56
N GLN A 185 7.11 3.11 3.68
CA GLN A 185 7.59 2.51 4.92
C GLN A 185 7.72 3.58 6.02
N CYS A 186 7.79 3.17 7.29
CA CYS A 186 7.88 4.16 8.38
C CYS A 186 9.15 5.04 8.41
N PRO A 187 10.33 4.66 7.86
CA PRO A 187 11.47 5.57 7.77
C PRO A 187 11.12 6.79 6.92
N TYR A 188 11.45 7.99 7.41
CA TYR A 188 11.14 9.25 6.74
C TYR A 188 12.42 10.02 6.39
N PRO A 189 12.56 10.59 5.18
CA PRO A 189 11.63 10.44 4.04
C PRO A 189 11.69 9.01 3.46
N ASP A 190 10.56 8.56 2.90
CA ASP A 190 10.50 7.28 2.22
C ASP A 190 11.26 7.34 0.88
N ALA A 191 12.02 6.29 0.57
CA ALA A 191 12.94 6.29 -0.57
C ALA A 191 12.25 6.03 -1.93
N SER A 192 10.99 5.65 -1.95
CA SER A 192 10.25 5.31 -3.17
C SER A 192 9.10 6.28 -3.45
N VAL A 193 8.37 6.70 -2.42
CA VAL A 193 7.21 7.60 -2.55
C VAL A 193 7.37 8.92 -1.81
N GLY A 194 8.57 9.23 -1.29
CA GLY A 194 8.86 10.50 -0.62
C GLY A 194 8.56 11.72 -1.49
N ASP A 195 9.00 11.70 -2.76
CA ASP A 195 8.77 12.79 -3.73
C ASP A 195 7.28 12.96 -4.03
N VAL A 196 6.52 11.85 -4.16
CA VAL A 196 5.07 11.88 -4.35
C VAL A 196 4.38 12.52 -3.15
N LEU A 197 4.76 12.12 -1.95
CA LEU A 197 4.21 12.66 -0.70
C LEU A 197 4.53 14.16 -0.55
N GLU A 198 5.73 14.59 -0.93
CA GLU A 198 6.16 15.99 -0.83
C GLU A 198 5.51 16.89 -1.90
N GLN A 199 5.24 16.37 -3.10
CA GLN A 199 4.93 17.21 -4.27
C GLN A 199 3.51 17.03 -4.83
N CYS A 200 2.76 16.02 -4.40
CA CYS A 200 1.43 15.74 -4.94
C CYS A 200 0.30 15.88 -3.91
N HIS A 201 -0.92 16.07 -4.41
CA HIS A 201 -2.13 15.96 -3.62
C HIS A 201 -2.45 14.47 -3.38
N VAL A 202 -1.99 13.92 -2.25
CA VAL A 202 -2.27 12.55 -1.79
C VAL A 202 -3.38 12.59 -0.74
N ASP A 203 -4.39 11.72 -0.86
CA ASP A 203 -5.52 11.64 0.07
C ASP A 203 -5.18 10.79 1.29
N PHE A 204 -4.53 9.64 1.07
CA PHE A 204 -4.24 8.66 2.13
C PHE A 204 -2.75 8.27 2.13
N ALA A 205 -2.11 8.26 3.30
CA ALA A 205 -0.79 7.68 3.49
C ALA A 205 -0.90 6.42 4.36
N PHE A 206 -0.75 5.25 3.74
CA PHE A 206 -0.79 3.94 4.39
C PHE A 206 0.61 3.57 4.90
N ILE A 207 1.06 4.25 5.95
CA ILE A 207 2.44 4.15 6.44
C ILE A 207 2.68 2.78 7.09
N GLN A 208 3.63 2.02 6.55
CA GLN A 208 3.95 0.66 7.00
C GLN A 208 4.81 0.70 8.27
N PHE A 209 4.19 0.61 9.44
CA PHE A 209 4.86 0.58 10.74
C PHE A 209 5.25 -0.85 11.15
N TYR A 210 5.92 -1.56 10.25
CA TYR A 210 6.45 -2.90 10.45
C TYR A 210 7.69 -3.14 9.58
N ASN A 211 8.40 -4.26 9.77
CA ASN A 211 9.67 -4.59 9.10
C ASN A 211 10.79 -3.53 9.23
N ASN A 212 10.65 -2.57 10.16
CA ASN A 212 11.53 -1.42 10.29
C ASN A 212 11.71 -1.03 11.76
N TYR A 213 12.77 -0.26 12.05
CA TYR A 213 13.11 0.19 13.41
C TYR A 213 11.99 1.03 14.05
N CYS A 214 11.21 1.73 13.23
CA CYS A 214 10.13 2.62 13.61
C CYS A 214 8.76 1.94 13.71
N SER A 215 8.72 0.60 13.78
CA SER A 215 7.46 -0.13 13.97
C SER A 215 6.72 0.28 15.24
N THR A 216 5.44 -0.07 15.35
CA THR A 216 4.65 0.14 16.58
C THR A 216 5.17 -0.63 17.78
N ILE A 217 6.01 -1.65 17.54
CA ILE A 217 6.67 -2.44 18.57
C ILE A 217 8.12 -1.97 18.71
N GLY A 218 8.45 -1.41 19.87
CA GLY A 218 9.79 -0.91 20.19
C GLY A 218 9.79 0.58 20.56
N ASP A 219 10.98 1.15 20.69
CA ASP A 219 11.17 2.48 21.28
C ASP A 219 11.19 3.63 20.25
N TYR A 220 11.14 3.33 18.95
CA TYR A 220 11.37 4.32 17.87
C TYR A 220 10.15 4.54 16.97
N PHE A 221 8.96 4.21 17.43
CA PHE A 221 7.72 4.52 16.71
C PHE A 221 7.65 6.03 16.41
N ASN A 222 7.66 6.40 15.11
CA ASN A 222 7.90 7.77 14.66
C ASN A 222 6.65 8.44 14.07
N TRP A 223 5.46 8.15 14.60
CA TRP A 223 4.21 8.76 14.16
C TRP A 223 4.26 10.30 14.14
N ASP A 224 4.91 10.91 15.13
CA ASP A 224 5.03 12.37 15.22
C ASP A 224 5.80 12.98 14.03
N THR A 225 6.76 12.25 13.45
CA THR A 225 7.45 12.66 12.22
C THR A 225 6.47 12.72 11.04
N TRP A 226 5.60 11.72 10.92
CA TRP A 226 4.57 11.67 9.88
C TRP A 226 3.49 12.74 10.08
N VAL A 227 3.15 13.08 11.32
CA VAL A 227 2.28 14.21 11.65
C VAL A 227 2.92 15.54 11.23
N GLN A 228 4.21 15.74 11.50
CA GLN A 228 4.95 16.94 11.05
C GLN A 228 4.96 17.02 9.52
N TYR A 229 5.18 15.90 8.82
CA TYR A 229 5.04 15.85 7.37
C TYR A 229 3.65 16.32 6.91
N ALA A 230 2.56 15.80 7.51
CA ALA A 230 1.20 16.19 7.13
C ALA A 230 0.94 17.69 7.38
N GLN A 231 1.48 18.24 8.46
CA GLN A 231 1.34 19.66 8.80
C GLN A 231 2.13 20.56 7.87
N ASP A 232 3.43 20.29 7.73
CA ASP A 232 4.38 21.25 7.16
C ASP A 232 4.66 20.98 5.69
N THR A 233 4.76 19.71 5.30
CA THR A 233 5.27 19.30 3.98
C THR A 233 4.15 18.98 3.00
N SER A 234 3.16 18.17 3.38
CA SER A 234 2.17 17.64 2.43
C SER A 234 1.42 18.75 1.68
N PRO A 235 1.30 18.69 0.34
CA PRO A 235 0.49 19.63 -0.43
C PRO A 235 -1.00 19.54 -0.09
N ASN A 236 -1.50 18.35 0.25
CA ASN A 236 -2.85 18.17 0.76
C ASN A 236 -2.85 18.29 2.29
N LYS A 237 -3.27 19.44 2.82
CA LYS A 237 -3.34 19.66 4.27
C LYS A 237 -4.46 18.89 4.96
N ASP A 238 -5.33 18.22 4.20
CA ASP A 238 -6.37 17.33 4.71
C ASP A 238 -5.98 15.84 4.57
N ILE A 239 -4.74 15.52 4.18
CA ILE A 239 -4.24 14.15 4.06
C ILE A 239 -4.53 13.33 5.32
N LYS A 240 -4.94 12.07 5.11
CA LYS A 240 -5.17 11.10 6.19
C LYS A 240 -4.02 10.11 6.29
N LEU A 241 -3.43 10.05 7.47
CA LEU A 241 -2.39 9.11 7.84
C LEU A 241 -3.04 7.86 8.44
N TYR A 242 -2.62 6.70 7.98
CA TYR A 242 -3.09 5.41 8.47
C TYR A 242 -1.95 4.67 9.16
N LEU A 243 -2.29 4.01 10.27
CA LEU A 243 -1.39 3.10 10.98
C LEU A 243 -1.35 1.77 10.23
N GLY A 244 -0.35 1.56 9.38
CA GLY A 244 -0.16 0.32 8.62
C GLY A 244 0.46 -0.78 9.48
N LEU A 245 -0.19 -1.94 9.53
CA LEU A 245 0.17 -3.06 10.40
C LEU A 245 0.09 -4.41 9.68
N PRO A 246 0.83 -5.43 10.13
CA PRO A 246 0.63 -6.80 9.69
C PRO A 246 -0.71 -7.35 10.23
N GLY A 247 -1.50 -8.00 9.38
CA GLY A 247 -2.80 -8.61 9.74
C GLY A 247 -2.66 -9.84 10.64
N SER A 248 -1.46 -10.43 10.71
CA SER A 248 -1.11 -11.51 11.63
C SER A 248 0.39 -11.55 11.89
N SER A 249 0.83 -12.37 12.85
CA SER A 249 2.25 -12.65 13.09
C SER A 249 3.00 -13.28 11.92
N ASN A 250 2.27 -13.83 10.93
CA ASN A 250 2.84 -14.45 9.74
C ASN A 250 2.81 -13.54 8.50
N ALA A 251 2.17 -12.37 8.60
CA ALA A 251 1.99 -11.48 7.47
C ALA A 251 3.24 -10.66 7.13
N ALA A 252 4.15 -10.48 8.09
CA ALA A 252 5.39 -9.72 7.94
C ALA A 252 6.53 -10.39 8.71
N GLY A 253 7.78 -10.05 8.39
CA GLY A 253 8.95 -10.59 9.07
C GLY A 253 9.08 -10.12 10.52
N SER A 254 8.57 -8.93 10.84
CA SER A 254 8.53 -8.36 12.19
C SER A 254 7.49 -7.24 12.30
N GLY A 255 7.17 -6.80 13.52
CA GLY A 255 6.29 -5.65 13.77
C GLY A 255 4.81 -5.96 13.92
N TYR A 256 4.41 -7.24 14.01
CA TYR A 256 3.05 -7.60 14.39
C TYR A 256 2.75 -7.16 15.82
N ALA A 257 1.65 -6.42 15.99
CA ALA A 257 1.10 -6.00 17.27
C ALA A 257 -0.27 -6.65 17.47
N ASP A 258 -0.53 -7.21 18.66
CA ASP A 258 -1.86 -7.75 18.96
C ASP A 258 -2.91 -6.63 19.17
N ALA A 259 -4.19 -7.01 19.20
CA ALA A 259 -5.29 -6.04 19.30
C ALA A 259 -5.18 -5.12 20.54
N SER A 260 -4.63 -5.59 21.66
CA SER A 260 -4.47 -4.77 22.87
C SER A 260 -3.34 -3.76 22.71
N GLN A 261 -2.24 -4.15 22.07
CA GLN A 261 -1.13 -3.25 21.74
C GLN A 261 -1.58 -2.18 20.72
N VAL A 262 -2.36 -2.58 19.72
CA VAL A 262 -2.92 -1.64 18.75
C VAL A 262 -3.88 -0.65 19.42
N ALA A 263 -4.77 -1.11 20.31
CA ALA A 263 -5.67 -0.23 21.05
C ALA A 263 -4.90 0.85 21.85
N THR A 264 -3.82 0.46 22.51
CA THR A 264 -2.94 1.40 23.24
C THR A 264 -2.30 2.42 22.30
N THR A 265 -1.84 1.98 21.13
CA THR A 265 -1.21 2.84 20.12
C THR A 265 -2.22 3.84 19.54
N VAL A 266 -3.41 3.37 19.16
CA VAL A 266 -4.52 4.20 18.66
C VAL A 266 -4.92 5.25 19.70
N GLN A 267 -5.07 4.85 20.97
CA GLN A 267 -5.37 5.79 22.04
C GLN A 267 -4.29 6.88 22.17
N SER A 268 -3.01 6.52 22.06
CA SER A 268 -1.90 7.47 22.09
C SER A 268 -1.95 8.47 20.93
N ILE A 269 -2.20 7.98 19.71
CA ILE A 269 -2.32 8.83 18.50
C ILE A 269 -3.52 9.78 18.63
N LEU A 270 -4.67 9.27 19.06
CA LEU A 270 -5.88 10.08 19.19
C LEU A 270 -5.79 11.12 20.32
N SER A 271 -4.90 10.91 21.28
CA SER A 271 -4.63 11.86 22.37
C SER A 271 -3.57 12.91 22.01
N SER A 272 -2.94 12.83 20.83
CA SER A 272 -1.91 13.77 20.39
C SER A 272 -2.46 14.85 19.45
N ASP A 273 -1.64 15.87 19.19
CA ASP A 273 -1.94 16.93 18.21
C ASP A 273 -2.07 16.38 16.77
N GLY A 274 -1.62 15.15 16.53
CA GLY A 274 -1.76 14.44 15.25
C GLY A 274 -3.14 13.85 14.99
N SER A 275 -4.06 13.88 15.98
CA SER A 275 -5.35 13.21 15.88
C SER A 275 -6.25 13.70 14.73
N SER A 276 -6.06 14.91 14.20
CA SER A 276 -6.83 15.42 13.04
C SER A 276 -6.40 14.79 11.71
N TYR A 277 -5.15 14.34 11.64
CA TYR A 277 -4.58 13.67 10.47
C TYR A 277 -4.78 12.16 10.50
N PHE A 278 -5.11 11.57 11.65
CA PHE A 278 -5.39 10.15 11.75
C PHE A 278 -6.66 9.77 10.97
N GLY A 279 -6.52 8.89 9.96
CA GLY A 279 -7.62 8.33 9.17
C GLY A 279 -8.06 6.93 9.61
N GLY A 280 -7.18 6.19 10.27
CA GLY A 280 -7.48 4.86 10.78
C GLY A 280 -6.32 3.88 10.65
N ILE A 281 -6.64 2.61 10.35
CA ILE A 281 -5.67 1.50 10.32
C ILE A 281 -5.64 0.89 8.93
N MET A 282 -4.46 0.57 8.43
CA MET A 282 -4.28 -0.24 7.22
C MET A 282 -3.70 -1.60 7.63
N LEU A 283 -4.17 -2.68 7.01
CA LEU A 283 -3.61 -4.02 7.23
C LEU A 283 -3.05 -4.64 5.95
N TRP A 284 -1.85 -5.17 6.07
CA TRP A 284 -1.27 -6.17 5.17
C TRP A 284 -1.46 -7.57 5.76
N ASP A 285 -2.36 -8.43 5.27
CA ASP A 285 -3.38 -8.20 4.26
C ASP A 285 -4.71 -8.82 4.73
N ALA A 286 -5.74 -8.76 3.90
CA ALA A 286 -7.06 -9.32 4.22
C ALA A 286 -7.02 -10.85 4.44
N TYR A 287 -6.10 -11.59 3.80
CA TYR A 287 -5.95 -13.03 4.03
C TYR A 287 -5.46 -13.31 5.45
N TRP A 288 -4.32 -12.72 5.82
CA TRP A 288 -3.74 -12.91 7.14
C TRP A 288 -4.65 -12.39 8.25
N SER A 289 -5.33 -11.27 8.01
CA SER A 289 -6.37 -10.74 8.89
C SER A 289 -7.50 -11.75 9.12
N SER A 290 -7.99 -12.41 8.06
CA SER A 290 -9.09 -13.38 8.14
C SER A 290 -8.74 -14.62 8.97
N LEU A 291 -7.46 -15.02 8.99
CA LEU A 291 -6.99 -16.17 9.76
C LEU A 291 -6.71 -15.82 11.23
N ASN A 292 -6.37 -14.56 11.50
CA ASN A 292 -6.10 -14.06 12.84
C ASN A 292 -7.41 -13.67 13.54
N THR A 293 -8.06 -14.65 14.16
CA THR A 293 -9.38 -14.47 14.76
C THR A 293 -9.34 -14.44 16.29
N ALA A 294 -10.13 -13.55 16.88
CA ALA A 294 -10.46 -13.54 18.30
C ALA A 294 -11.94 -13.19 18.48
N ASP A 295 -12.62 -13.91 19.39
CA ASP A 295 -14.06 -13.76 19.64
C ASP A 295 -14.95 -13.82 18.38
N GLY A 296 -14.56 -14.67 17.43
CA GLY A 296 -15.27 -14.87 16.17
C GLY A 296 -15.13 -13.72 15.16
N LYS A 297 -14.23 -12.77 15.41
CA LYS A 297 -13.92 -11.64 14.51
C LYS A 297 -12.52 -11.79 13.92
N SER A 298 -12.37 -11.54 12.64
CA SER A 298 -11.07 -11.34 11.98
C SER A 298 -10.30 -10.17 12.62
N PHE A 299 -9.00 -10.07 12.37
CA PHE A 299 -8.19 -9.00 12.92
C PHE A 299 -8.63 -7.63 12.41
N GLY A 300 -8.98 -7.51 11.14
CA GLY A 300 -9.57 -6.29 10.55
C GLY A 300 -10.85 -5.85 11.26
N ASN A 301 -11.76 -6.79 11.55
CA ASN A 301 -12.96 -6.51 12.33
C ASN A 301 -12.67 -6.16 13.81
N GLN A 302 -11.57 -6.65 14.38
CA GLN A 302 -11.09 -6.20 15.68
C GLN A 302 -10.55 -4.76 15.61
N MET A 303 -9.82 -4.40 14.54
CA MET A 303 -9.34 -3.03 14.32
C MET A 303 -10.51 -2.05 14.20
N GLN A 304 -11.56 -2.42 13.47
CA GLN A 304 -12.77 -1.60 13.40
C GLN A 304 -13.37 -1.36 14.80
N ALA A 305 -13.48 -2.41 15.62
CA ALA A 305 -14.02 -2.28 16.97
C ALA A 305 -13.17 -1.36 17.86
N ILE A 306 -11.84 -1.40 17.73
CA ILE A 306 -10.93 -0.47 18.42
C ILE A 306 -11.22 0.97 17.98
N LEU A 307 -11.29 1.21 16.66
CA LEU A 307 -11.55 2.55 16.13
C LEU A 307 -12.90 3.09 16.61
N ASP A 308 -13.96 2.28 16.57
CA ASP A 308 -15.30 2.66 17.04
C ASP A 308 -15.29 3.05 18.54
N GLU A 309 -14.53 2.34 19.37
CA GLU A 309 -14.42 2.60 20.80
C GLU A 309 -13.73 3.94 21.08
N TYR A 310 -12.58 4.21 20.47
CA TYR A 310 -11.74 5.37 20.80
C TYR A 310 -12.11 6.64 20.02
N VAL A 311 -12.59 6.51 18.78
CA VAL A 311 -13.10 7.66 18.00
C VAL A 311 -14.48 8.08 18.53
N GLY A 312 -15.35 7.12 18.86
CA GLY A 312 -16.67 7.37 19.44
C GLY A 312 -16.60 7.99 20.85
N SER A 313 -15.66 7.56 21.68
CA SER A 313 -15.46 8.12 23.03
C SER A 313 -14.92 9.55 23.02
N SER A 314 -14.14 9.92 22.00
CA SER A 314 -13.57 11.27 21.85
C SER A 314 -14.61 12.35 21.49
N SER A 315 -15.77 11.95 20.94
CA SER A 315 -16.90 12.87 20.69
C SER A 315 -17.82 13.07 21.91
N ALA A 316 -17.71 12.26 22.96
CA ALA A 316 -18.66 12.26 24.08
C ALA A 316 -18.32 13.24 25.23
N THR A 317 -17.18 13.95 25.20
CA THR A 317 -16.71 14.73 26.37
C THR A 317 -17.14 16.20 26.42
N THR A 318 -18.05 16.69 25.56
CA THR A 318 -18.50 18.11 25.60
C THR A 318 -20.01 18.33 25.80
N GLN A 319 -20.68 17.53 26.63
CA GLN A 319 -21.98 17.94 27.18
C GLN A 319 -22.01 17.82 28.70
N THR A 320 -21.47 18.85 29.36
CA THR A 320 -21.86 19.17 30.74
C THR A 320 -23.26 19.79 30.68
N SER A 321 -24.28 18.95 30.83
CA SER A 321 -25.67 19.38 31.02
C SER A 321 -25.79 20.14 32.34
N THR A 322 -25.79 21.46 32.25
CA THR A 322 -26.13 22.34 33.36
C THR A 322 -27.65 22.27 33.57
N SER A 323 -28.08 21.50 34.56
CA SER A 323 -29.48 21.44 34.99
C SER A 323 -29.90 22.78 35.59
N SER A 324 -30.59 23.63 34.81
CA SER A 324 -31.36 24.76 35.31
C SER A 324 -32.82 24.35 35.52
N THR A 325 -33.18 24.15 36.78
CA THR A 325 -34.55 24.02 37.27
C THR A 325 -35.38 25.24 36.86
N SER A 326 -36.45 25.04 36.09
CA SER A 326 -37.47 26.06 35.84
C SER A 326 -38.77 25.68 36.55
N THR A 327 -39.22 26.61 37.37
CA THR A 327 -40.36 26.58 38.26
C THR A 327 -41.70 26.61 37.52
N ILE A 328 -42.66 25.89 38.10
CA ILE A 328 -44.09 25.85 37.76
C ILE A 328 -44.70 27.23 37.95
N ASP A 329 -45.45 27.72 36.96
CA ASP A 329 -46.50 28.71 37.18
C ASP A 329 -47.86 28.18 36.68
N THR A 330 -48.79 28.21 37.62
CA THR A 330 -50.18 27.73 37.52
C THR A 330 -51.05 28.89 37.07
N ILE A 331 -51.85 28.71 36.02
CA ILE A 331 -53.01 29.58 35.77
C ILE A 331 -54.23 28.73 35.38
N THR A 332 -55.23 28.79 36.25
CA THR A 332 -56.57 28.23 36.16
C THR A 332 -57.46 29.06 35.25
N SER A 333 -58.29 28.44 34.39
CA SER A 333 -59.64 28.93 34.01
C SER A 333 -60.46 27.91 33.20
N THR A 334 -61.36 27.23 33.92
CA THR A 334 -62.82 27.05 33.70
C THR A 334 -63.45 26.81 32.31
N SER A 335 -63.98 25.58 32.17
CA SER A 335 -65.28 25.10 31.62
C SER A 335 -65.86 25.53 30.25
N SER A 336 -66.16 24.52 29.41
CA SER A 336 -67.51 24.16 28.91
C SER A 336 -67.42 22.93 27.98
N THR A 337 -67.97 21.77 28.37
CA THR A 337 -69.31 21.21 28.04
C THR A 337 -69.27 20.21 26.88
N SER A 338 -69.36 18.92 27.25
CA SER A 338 -70.17 17.81 26.70
C SER A 338 -70.41 17.66 25.18
N THR A 339 -70.10 16.48 24.63
CA THR A 339 -71.10 15.44 24.25
C THR A 339 -70.45 14.11 23.85
N THR A 340 -70.98 13.04 24.45
CA THR A 340 -71.14 11.62 24.05
C THR A 340 -71.40 11.39 22.54
N ASP A 341 -71.21 10.24 21.86
CA ASP A 341 -71.41 8.80 22.11
C ASP A 341 -70.69 8.01 20.96
N THR A 342 -70.01 6.88 21.17
CA THR A 342 -70.49 5.48 21.26
C THR A 342 -70.86 4.79 19.91
N SER A 343 -70.16 3.67 19.63
CA SER A 343 -70.58 2.46 18.86
C SER A 343 -70.76 2.53 17.32
N THR A 344 -70.70 1.48 16.50
CA THR A 344 -70.24 0.07 16.51
C THR A 344 -70.48 -0.47 15.08
N SER A 345 -69.64 -1.41 14.62
CA SER A 345 -69.84 -2.48 13.62
C SER A 345 -71.11 -2.51 12.74
N THR A 346 -70.98 -2.73 11.42
CA THR A 346 -71.28 -4.03 10.75
C THR A 346 -71.17 -3.97 9.21
N SER A 347 -70.73 -5.11 8.67
CA SER A 347 -70.86 -5.70 7.33
C SER A 347 -71.95 -5.15 6.38
N PHE A 348 -71.74 -5.24 5.05
CA PHE A 348 -72.51 -6.12 4.13
C PHE A 348 -71.93 -6.16 2.70
N THR A 349 -72.11 -7.36 2.15
CA THR A 349 -71.99 -8.01 0.84
C THR A 349 -72.48 -7.30 -0.45
N SER A 350 -71.79 -7.66 -1.55
CA SER A 350 -72.29 -8.10 -2.89
C SER A 350 -72.60 -7.13 -4.05
N GLU A 351 -72.16 -7.61 -5.23
CA GLU A 351 -72.75 -7.56 -6.59
C GLU A 351 -72.21 -6.62 -7.70
N SER A 352 -71.35 -7.23 -8.55
CA SER A 352 -71.50 -7.53 -10.00
C SER A 352 -71.54 -6.47 -11.12
N SER A 353 -70.93 -6.91 -12.25
CA SER A 353 -71.05 -6.52 -13.69
C SER A 353 -70.06 -5.45 -14.23
N SER A 354 -69.47 -5.53 -15.44
CA SER A 354 -69.28 -6.56 -16.48
C SER A 354 -68.35 -6.01 -17.60
N THR A 355 -67.97 -6.87 -18.57
CA THR A 355 -67.28 -6.69 -19.90
C THR A 355 -65.73 -6.72 -19.89
N SER A 356 -65.08 -7.83 -20.29
CA SER A 356 -64.76 -8.34 -21.67
C SER A 356 -63.69 -7.49 -22.38
N GLU A 357 -62.51 -7.99 -22.79
CA GLU A 357 -62.28 -9.00 -23.83
C GLU A 357 -61.02 -9.91 -23.63
N THR A 358 -61.25 -11.19 -23.93
CA THR A 358 -60.44 -12.34 -24.42
C THR A 358 -59.28 -11.99 -25.36
N SER A 359 -58.12 -12.67 -25.45
CA SER A 359 -57.79 -14.10 -25.73
C SER A 359 -56.39 -14.44 -25.18
N THR A 360 -56.09 -15.49 -24.38
CA THR A 360 -56.11 -16.98 -24.57
C THR A 360 -55.36 -17.45 -25.83
N LEU A 361 -54.41 -18.41 -25.79
CA LEU A 361 -54.58 -19.79 -25.34
C LEU A 361 -53.24 -20.56 -25.11
N THR A 362 -53.17 -21.22 -23.93
CA THR A 362 -52.75 -22.61 -23.58
C THR A 362 -51.39 -23.17 -24.04
N SER A 363 -50.50 -23.62 -23.14
CA SER A 363 -50.56 -24.75 -22.18
C SER A 363 -50.58 -26.12 -22.84
N ASP A 364 -49.68 -27.02 -22.41
CA ASP A 364 -50.13 -28.21 -21.69
C ASP A 364 -49.04 -28.81 -20.80
N THR A 365 -49.53 -29.24 -19.64
CA THR A 365 -48.86 -29.85 -18.50
C THR A 365 -49.14 -31.35 -18.54
N LEU A 366 -48.22 -32.21 -18.06
CA LEU A 366 -48.60 -33.47 -17.42
C LEU A 366 -47.69 -33.79 -16.23
N THR A 367 -48.31 -34.46 -15.27
CA THR A 367 -48.05 -34.53 -13.84
C THR A 367 -47.50 -35.90 -13.43
N ALA A 368 -46.77 -35.95 -12.30
CA ALA A 368 -46.72 -37.04 -11.27
C ALA A 368 -46.16 -38.42 -11.70
N THR A 369 -45.46 -39.24 -10.91
CA THR A 369 -45.07 -39.35 -9.48
C THR A 369 -44.19 -40.61 -9.38
N SER A 370 -43.25 -40.69 -8.44
CA SER A 370 -43.00 -41.90 -7.60
C SER A 370 -41.87 -41.66 -6.60
N GLU A 371 -42.08 -42.19 -5.39
CA GLU A 371 -41.27 -42.02 -4.18
C GLU A 371 -40.26 -43.16 -3.92
N LEU A 372 -39.41 -42.89 -2.91
CA LEU A 372 -38.87 -43.78 -1.85
C LEU A 372 -37.48 -44.46 -2.01
N SER A 373 -36.54 -43.96 -1.19
CA SER A 373 -35.98 -44.62 0.02
C SER A 373 -34.50 -45.07 0.08
N SER A 374 -33.86 -44.66 1.20
CA SER A 374 -32.73 -45.23 1.99
C SER A 374 -31.34 -45.37 1.30
N SER A 375 -30.19 -45.16 1.95
CA SER A 375 -29.79 -45.34 3.35
C SER A 375 -28.41 -44.70 3.63
N ASN A 376 -28.13 -44.44 4.91
CA ASN A 376 -26.84 -44.05 5.49
C ASN A 376 -25.68 -45.01 5.14
N ASP A 377 -24.46 -44.48 5.02
CA ASP A 377 -23.33 -44.86 5.90
C ASP A 377 -22.16 -43.90 5.71
N GLY A 378 -21.54 -43.49 6.83
CA GLY A 378 -20.30 -42.74 6.84
C GLY A 378 -19.11 -43.66 6.99
N LEU A 379 -17.94 -43.28 6.46
CA LEU A 379 -16.65 -43.63 7.06
C LEU A 379 -15.52 -42.78 6.46
N ALA A 380 -14.61 -42.40 7.36
CA ALA A 380 -13.40 -41.62 7.14
C ALA A 380 -12.40 -42.26 6.16
N LEU A 381 -11.57 -41.44 5.53
CA LEU A 381 -10.24 -41.79 5.00
C LEU A 381 -9.39 -40.50 4.99
N ALA A 382 -8.49 -40.33 5.94
CA ALA A 382 -7.08 -40.74 5.88
C ALA A 382 -6.23 -39.86 4.95
N THR A 383 -5.45 -39.00 5.61
CA THR A 383 -4.33 -38.21 5.11
C THR A 383 -3.30 -39.09 4.41
N THR A 384 -2.95 -38.76 3.16
CA THR A 384 -1.77 -39.31 2.49
C THR A 384 -0.84 -38.17 2.14
N ILE A 385 0.31 -38.15 2.80
CA ILE A 385 1.48 -37.35 2.47
C ILE A 385 2.06 -37.91 1.17
N ASN A 386 2.18 -37.10 0.13
CA ASN A 386 3.01 -37.42 -1.03
C ASN A 386 4.23 -36.49 -1.01
N ASP A 387 5.34 -37.08 -0.57
CA ASP A 387 6.70 -36.63 -0.80
C ASP A 387 7.03 -36.88 -2.29
N TYR A 388 7.56 -35.88 -3.00
CA TYR A 388 8.00 -36.02 -4.38
C TYR A 388 9.52 -35.78 -4.46
N GLU A 389 10.27 -36.89 -4.44
CA GLU A 389 11.67 -36.93 -4.88
C GLU A 389 11.76 -36.57 -6.37
N ARG A 390 12.59 -35.58 -6.69
CA ARG A 390 12.90 -35.15 -8.05
C ARG A 390 14.16 -35.88 -8.51
N ASP A 391 13.99 -36.90 -9.34
CA ASP A 391 15.09 -37.57 -10.03
C ASP A 391 15.48 -36.81 -11.31
N THR A 392 16.79 -36.68 -11.48
CA THR A 392 17.50 -36.00 -12.56
C THR A 392 17.68 -36.94 -13.74
N THR A 393 17.17 -36.59 -14.92
CA THR A 393 17.63 -37.19 -16.18
C THR A 393 17.89 -36.13 -17.26
N SER A 394 19.15 -36.11 -17.67
CA SER A 394 19.72 -35.34 -18.77
C SER A 394 19.24 -35.92 -20.11
N THR A 395 18.87 -35.06 -21.06
CA THR A 395 18.79 -35.46 -22.47
C THR A 395 19.34 -34.34 -23.34
N SER A 396 20.51 -34.62 -23.91
CA SER A 396 21.25 -33.80 -24.86
C SER A 396 20.62 -33.88 -26.26
N TYR A 397 20.31 -32.73 -26.85
CA TYR A 397 20.09 -32.60 -28.29
C TYR A 397 21.22 -31.79 -28.92
N SER A 398 22.01 -32.47 -29.74
CA SER A 398 23.01 -31.89 -30.63
C SER A 398 22.33 -31.40 -31.91
N THR A 399 22.53 -30.15 -32.29
CA THR A 399 22.26 -29.67 -33.65
C THR A 399 23.49 -28.96 -34.19
N SER A 400 24.02 -29.52 -35.29
CA SER A 400 25.12 -28.97 -36.06
C SER A 400 24.64 -27.83 -36.95
N THR A 401 25.32 -26.69 -36.93
CA THR A 401 25.28 -25.74 -38.05
C THR A 401 26.69 -25.30 -38.41
N SER A 402 26.93 -25.36 -39.71
CA SER A 402 28.20 -25.18 -40.41
C SER A 402 28.59 -23.71 -40.54
N ILE A 403 29.88 -23.48 -40.41
CA ILE A 403 30.61 -22.24 -40.65
C ILE A 403 30.61 -21.93 -42.16
N ASN A 404 30.29 -20.69 -42.54
CA ASN A 404 30.79 -20.13 -43.78
C ASN A 404 31.13 -18.65 -43.59
N SER A 405 32.43 -18.36 -43.64
CA SER A 405 33.01 -17.02 -43.60
C SER A 405 32.90 -16.36 -44.98
N THR A 406 32.58 -15.06 -45.04
CA THR A 406 32.99 -14.23 -46.17
C THR A 406 33.24 -12.79 -45.73
N THR A 407 34.46 -12.35 -46.03
CA THR A 407 35.01 -11.02 -45.88
C THR A 407 34.42 -10.06 -46.92
N SER A 408 34.23 -8.79 -46.56
CA SER A 408 34.44 -7.65 -47.45
C SER A 408 34.54 -6.34 -46.67
N SER A 409 35.47 -5.51 -47.14
CA SER A 409 36.07 -4.33 -46.52
C SER A 409 35.61 -3.01 -47.18
N THR A 410 35.98 -1.88 -46.54
CA THR A 410 36.05 -0.48 -47.04
C THR A 410 34.72 0.29 -47.15
N ALA A 411 34.57 1.57 -46.79
CA ALA A 411 35.51 2.69 -46.59
C ALA A 411 34.95 3.78 -45.63
N ALA A 412 35.86 4.60 -45.08
CA ALA A 412 35.60 5.87 -44.37
C ALA A 412 35.19 7.03 -45.31
N PRO A 413 34.74 8.19 -44.78
CA PRO A 413 35.64 9.33 -44.53
C PRO A 413 35.35 10.10 -43.20
N THR A 414 36.35 10.47 -42.40
CA THR A 414 37.10 11.76 -42.35
C THR A 414 36.39 12.95 -41.69
N THR A 415 36.80 13.19 -40.43
CA THR A 415 37.10 14.43 -39.70
C THR A 415 36.69 15.81 -40.25
N ALA A 416 36.01 16.60 -39.41
CA ALA A 416 36.23 18.05 -39.31
C ALA A 416 36.13 18.50 -37.84
N GLN A 417 37.09 19.34 -37.44
CA GLN A 417 37.38 19.85 -36.11
C GLN A 417 37.36 21.39 -36.18
N ILE A 418 36.61 22.10 -35.33
CA ILE A 418 36.77 23.56 -35.03
C ILE A 418 36.28 23.77 -33.58
N THR A 419 37.16 23.93 -32.58
CA THR A 419 37.72 25.18 -31.98
C THR A 419 36.83 25.87 -30.93
N THR A 420 37.22 25.65 -29.66
CA THR A 420 37.35 26.57 -28.52
C THR A 420 36.59 27.91 -28.48
N ALA A 421 35.88 28.13 -27.36
CA ALA A 421 35.78 29.44 -26.71
C ALA A 421 35.79 29.27 -25.18
N THR A 422 36.66 30.05 -24.54
CA THR A 422 36.97 30.15 -23.11
C THR A 422 36.15 31.27 -22.49
N THR A 423 35.59 31.10 -21.29
CA THR A 423 35.37 32.23 -20.38
C THR A 423 35.30 31.81 -18.91
N THR A 424 36.37 32.20 -18.19
CA THR A 424 36.42 32.83 -16.85
C THR A 424 35.72 32.21 -15.64
N SER A 425 36.61 31.75 -14.75
CA SER A 425 36.53 31.66 -13.29
C SER A 425 35.97 32.92 -12.61
N SER A 426 35.20 32.73 -11.54
CA SER A 426 35.07 33.70 -10.44
C SER A 426 35.02 32.95 -9.10
N THR A 427 35.70 33.55 -8.12
CA THR A 427 36.11 33.01 -6.83
C THR A 427 35.18 33.43 -5.70
N LEU A 428 35.01 32.51 -4.75
CA LEU A 428 34.88 32.64 -3.28
C LEU A 428 33.97 33.72 -2.67
N LEU A 429 33.07 33.27 -1.78
CA LEU A 429 32.80 33.93 -0.51
C LEU A 429 32.34 32.89 0.53
N THR A 430 33.26 32.58 1.43
CA THR A 430 33.08 31.85 2.69
C THR A 430 32.45 32.78 3.73
N LEU A 431 31.38 32.33 4.38
CA LEU A 431 30.84 32.95 5.59
C LEU A 431 30.99 31.97 6.74
N THR A 432 31.93 32.33 7.62
CA THR A 432 32.13 31.76 8.96
C THR A 432 31.05 32.27 9.91
N THR A 433 30.40 31.36 10.64
CA THR A 433 29.68 31.72 11.88
C THR A 433 30.02 30.74 12.99
N SER A 434 30.92 31.24 13.84
CA SER A 434 31.03 31.09 15.31
C SER A 434 30.19 30.03 16.02
N SER A 435 30.94 29.16 16.69
CA SER A 435 30.60 28.31 17.82
C SER A 435 30.09 29.07 19.05
N PHE A 436 29.09 28.51 19.72
CA PHE A 436 28.78 28.76 21.12
C PHE A 436 28.76 27.43 21.88
N SER A 437 29.74 27.26 22.77
CA SER A 437 29.71 26.24 23.82
C SER A 437 28.69 26.62 24.88
N SER A 438 27.89 25.66 25.32
CA SER A 438 27.19 25.71 26.60
C SER A 438 27.32 24.34 27.26
N SER A 439 28.16 24.32 28.29
CA SER A 439 28.39 23.21 29.19
C SER A 439 27.28 23.11 30.24
N SER A 440 26.67 21.93 30.37
CA SER A 440 26.00 21.52 31.61
C SER A 440 26.15 20.02 31.81
N SER A 441 26.99 19.70 32.78
CA SER A 441 27.27 18.38 33.35
C SER A 441 26.06 17.79 34.07
N SER A 442 25.74 16.53 33.82
CA SER A 442 25.02 15.65 34.75
C SER A 442 25.47 14.21 34.50
N SER A 443 26.10 13.63 35.51
CA SER A 443 26.75 12.32 35.51
C SER A 443 25.77 11.20 35.85
N THR A 444 25.65 10.19 34.99
CA THR A 444 25.27 8.84 35.38
C THR A 444 26.14 7.83 34.65
N THR A 445 26.68 6.89 35.43
CA THR A 445 27.77 5.96 35.11
C THR A 445 27.34 4.93 34.06
N ALA A 446 27.97 4.97 32.87
CA ALA A 446 27.89 3.92 31.86
C ALA A 446 29.19 3.12 31.83
N THR A 447 29.07 1.80 31.93
CA THR A 447 30.15 0.82 31.82
C THR A 447 30.75 0.86 30.42
N ALA A 448 32.05 1.15 30.32
CA ALA A 448 32.78 1.30 29.06
C ALA A 448 32.92 -0.02 28.29
N ALA A 449 32.56 0.00 27.00
CA ALA A 449 32.99 -0.96 25.98
C ALA A 449 34.33 -0.49 25.35
N PRO A 450 35.17 -1.39 24.82
CA PRO A 450 36.57 -1.08 24.50
C PRO A 450 36.69 -0.17 23.28
N THR A 451 37.42 0.94 23.44
CA THR A 451 37.76 1.88 22.37
C THR A 451 38.86 1.30 21.49
N SER A 452 38.57 1.06 20.20
CA SER A 452 39.60 0.81 19.20
C SER A 452 40.26 2.14 18.79
N THR A 453 41.57 2.25 18.95
CA THR A 453 42.38 3.47 18.70
C THR A 453 42.72 3.68 17.21
N GLY A 454 41.80 3.36 16.29
CA GLY A 454 41.96 3.62 14.86
C GLY A 454 41.37 4.98 14.46
N SER A 455 41.84 5.56 13.36
CA SER A 455 41.10 6.62 12.65
C SER A 455 40.54 6.03 11.36
N ALA A 456 39.31 6.39 11.00
CA ALA A 456 38.69 5.93 9.77
C ALA A 456 39.49 6.38 8.53
N LYS A 457 39.51 5.56 7.49
CA LYS A 457 40.10 5.93 6.19
C LYS A 457 39.20 6.94 5.48
N ASP A 458 39.82 7.92 4.83
CA ASP A 458 39.11 8.85 3.94
C ASP A 458 38.78 8.16 2.61
N CYS A 459 37.48 7.98 2.35
CA CYS A 459 36.96 7.35 1.14
C CYS A 459 36.27 8.35 0.20
N ALA A 460 36.29 9.66 0.49
CA ALA A 460 35.47 10.67 -0.19
C ALA A 460 35.84 10.85 -1.67
N ASN A 461 37.12 10.72 -2.01
CA ASN A 461 37.64 10.92 -3.38
C ASN A 461 37.74 9.62 -4.20
N LEU A 462 37.24 8.51 -3.68
CA LEU A 462 37.21 7.22 -4.38
C LEU A 462 35.87 7.04 -5.11
N THR A 463 35.84 6.18 -6.12
CA THR A 463 34.62 5.77 -6.84
C THR A 463 34.61 4.25 -7.04
N GLY A 464 33.46 3.70 -7.45
CA GLY A 464 33.28 2.28 -7.76
C GLY A 464 33.88 1.33 -6.72
N LEU A 465 34.56 0.29 -7.20
CA LEU A 465 35.08 -0.78 -6.35
C LEU A 465 36.06 -0.29 -5.27
N ALA A 466 36.88 0.71 -5.58
CA ALA A 466 37.85 1.26 -4.63
C ALA A 466 37.15 1.94 -3.44
N LYS A 467 36.04 2.67 -3.71
CA LYS A 467 35.24 3.29 -2.65
C LYS A 467 34.51 2.23 -1.81
N ALA A 468 33.91 1.23 -2.44
CA ALA A 468 33.24 0.12 -1.74
C ALA A 468 34.21 -0.62 -0.81
N GLN A 469 35.42 -0.96 -1.28
CA GLN A 469 36.46 -1.60 -0.45
C GLN A 469 36.92 -0.72 0.72
N CYS A 470 37.09 0.59 0.47
CA CYS A 470 37.46 1.54 1.51
C CYS A 470 36.41 1.61 2.62
N LEU A 471 35.12 1.76 2.25
CA LEU A 471 34.01 1.83 3.20
C LEU A 471 33.88 0.53 4.01
N ASN A 472 33.96 -0.64 3.36
CA ASN A 472 33.90 -1.92 4.07
C ASN A 472 35.07 -2.13 5.04
N SER A 473 36.25 -1.57 4.72
CA SER A 473 37.38 -1.58 5.66
C SER A 473 37.12 -0.70 6.89
N ASN A 474 36.39 0.41 6.75
CA ASN A 474 35.97 1.25 7.86
C ASN A 474 34.91 0.53 8.71
N PHE A 475 33.89 -0.04 8.07
CA PHE A 475 32.83 -0.78 8.77
C PHE A 475 33.39 -1.93 9.61
N ALA A 476 34.29 -2.73 9.03
CA ALA A 476 34.98 -3.82 9.74
C ALA A 476 35.90 -3.35 10.89
N SER A 477 36.16 -2.04 10.98
CA SER A 477 36.94 -1.44 12.08
C SER A 477 36.05 -0.68 13.08
N GLY A 478 34.72 -0.80 12.96
CA GLY A 478 33.75 -0.10 13.82
C GLY A 478 33.51 1.36 13.45
N PHE A 479 33.99 1.81 12.28
CA PHE A 479 33.71 3.15 11.77
C PHE A 479 32.63 3.08 10.70
N TYR A 480 31.61 3.91 10.81
CA TYR A 480 30.60 4.10 9.77
C TYR A 480 31.20 4.93 8.62
N LEU A 481 30.53 5.99 8.16
CA LEU A 481 31.01 6.88 7.09
C LEU A 481 32.11 7.85 7.56
N GLY A 482 33.15 7.33 8.24
CA GLY A 482 34.29 8.12 8.72
C GLY A 482 34.24 8.50 10.20
N SER A 483 33.16 8.16 10.91
CA SER A 483 32.98 8.40 12.35
C SER A 483 32.42 7.15 13.05
N SER A 484 32.57 7.08 14.38
CA SER A 484 32.02 6.00 15.21
C SER A 484 30.70 6.37 15.92
N SER A 485 30.22 7.62 15.81
CA SER A 485 29.09 8.09 16.65
C SER A 485 28.22 9.18 16.03
N GLU A 486 28.77 10.07 15.21
CA GLU A 486 28.04 11.17 14.58
C GLU A 486 27.70 10.84 13.13
N CYS A 487 26.53 11.24 12.67
CA CYS A 487 26.07 10.95 11.32
C CYS A 487 25.24 12.08 10.72
N THR A 488 25.11 12.06 9.40
CA THR A 488 24.24 12.99 8.65
C THR A 488 22.92 12.30 8.36
N GLU A 489 21.81 12.98 8.63
CA GLU A 489 20.47 12.41 8.49
C GLU A 489 20.23 11.78 7.12
N GLY A 490 19.58 10.62 7.09
CA GLY A 490 19.29 9.88 5.85
C GLY A 490 20.49 9.13 5.25
N THR A 491 21.67 9.16 5.88
CA THR A 491 22.81 8.35 5.43
C THR A 491 22.77 6.92 5.93
N TYR A 492 23.27 6.00 5.11
CA TYR A 492 23.34 4.57 5.39
C TYR A 492 24.79 4.11 5.59
N ALA A 493 24.98 3.18 6.53
CA ALA A 493 26.27 2.58 6.83
C ALA A 493 26.09 1.13 7.30
N CYS A 494 27.21 0.42 7.50
CA CYS A 494 27.18 -0.90 8.14
C CYS A 494 27.96 -0.85 9.45
N SER A 495 27.40 -1.52 10.45
CA SER A 495 28.09 -1.81 11.71
C SER A 495 29.16 -2.90 11.52
N GLU A 496 30.05 -3.04 12.51
CA GLU A 496 31.14 -4.03 12.51
C GLU A 496 30.63 -5.48 12.40
N ASP A 497 29.49 -5.78 13.02
CA ASP A 497 28.83 -7.08 12.99
C ASP A 497 27.92 -7.28 11.76
N GLY A 498 27.92 -6.33 10.82
CA GLY A 498 27.24 -6.46 9.54
C GLY A 498 25.75 -6.18 9.59
N LYS A 499 25.27 -5.46 10.61
CA LYS A 499 23.93 -4.87 10.66
C LYS A 499 23.88 -3.60 9.83
N PHE A 500 22.73 -3.35 9.23
CA PHE A 500 22.47 -2.08 8.53
C PHE A 500 22.30 -0.96 9.54
N ALA A 501 22.84 0.21 9.25
CA ALA A 501 22.76 1.38 10.11
C ALA A 501 22.23 2.58 9.33
N LEU A 502 21.19 3.21 9.87
CA LEU A 502 20.62 4.45 9.37
C LEU A 502 20.94 5.57 10.35
N CYS A 503 21.32 6.72 9.82
CA CYS A 503 21.38 7.93 10.62
C CYS A 503 19.97 8.47 10.90
N ASN A 504 19.59 8.49 12.18
CA ASN A 504 18.34 9.07 12.66
C ASN A 504 18.62 10.02 13.84
N PHE A 505 18.20 11.28 13.72
CA PHE A 505 18.50 12.37 14.66
C PHE A 505 19.99 12.49 15.02
N GLY A 506 20.86 12.37 14.02
CA GLY A 506 22.32 12.48 14.21
C GLY A 506 22.97 11.31 14.97
N LYS A 507 22.24 10.20 15.18
CA LYS A 507 22.75 8.96 15.77
C LYS A 507 22.56 7.78 14.82
N TRP A 508 23.52 6.87 14.83
CA TRP A 508 23.40 5.60 14.11
C TRP A 508 22.42 4.67 14.82
N VAL A 509 21.37 4.26 14.12
CA VAL A 509 20.42 3.22 14.55
C VAL A 509 20.68 1.98 13.72
N THR A 510 21.03 0.88 14.37
CA THR A 510 21.35 -0.40 13.71
C THR A 510 20.15 -1.34 13.67
N MET A 511 19.99 -2.07 12.57
CA MET A 511 18.97 -3.10 12.38
C MET A 511 19.56 -4.37 11.75
N GLU A 512 19.04 -5.52 12.16
CA GLU A 512 19.44 -6.80 11.59
C GLU A 512 19.08 -6.87 10.11
N CYS A 513 20.00 -7.42 9.31
CA CYS A 513 19.68 -7.79 7.95
C CYS A 513 18.82 -9.07 7.92
N ALA A 514 18.01 -9.25 6.88
CA ALA A 514 17.21 -10.45 6.69
C ALA A 514 18.10 -11.73 6.68
N SER A 515 17.52 -12.87 7.05
CA SER A 515 18.26 -14.14 7.13
C SER A 515 19.00 -14.45 5.82
N GLY A 516 20.29 -14.76 5.91
CA GLY A 516 21.16 -15.02 4.74
C GLY A 516 21.78 -13.78 4.09
N THR A 517 21.51 -12.58 4.62
CA THR A 517 22.09 -11.31 4.15
C THR A 517 22.95 -10.65 5.23
N THR A 518 23.83 -9.73 4.82
CA THR A 518 24.68 -8.92 5.70
C THR A 518 24.87 -7.56 5.05
N CYS A 519 25.03 -6.51 5.86
CA CYS A 519 25.30 -5.18 5.35
C CYS A 519 26.75 -5.07 4.87
N TYR A 520 26.93 -4.55 3.66
CA TYR A 520 28.23 -4.12 3.14
C TYR A 520 28.05 -3.04 2.06
N ALA A 521 29.10 -2.27 1.77
CA ALA A 521 29.13 -1.37 0.62
C ALA A 521 29.39 -2.16 -0.67
N TYR A 522 28.65 -1.90 -1.74
CA TYR A 522 28.79 -2.58 -3.02
C TYR A 522 28.61 -1.62 -4.20
N THR A 523 29.14 -2.00 -5.36
CA THR A 523 29.07 -1.18 -6.57
C THR A 523 27.77 -1.40 -7.32
N VAL A 524 27.17 -0.31 -7.81
CA VAL A 524 26.05 -0.29 -8.77
C VAL A 524 26.49 0.57 -9.96
N GLY A 525 27.03 -0.06 -11.01
CA GLY A 525 27.74 0.67 -12.05
C GLY A 525 29.03 1.30 -11.51
N ASP A 526 29.22 2.60 -11.72
CA ASP A 526 30.34 3.38 -11.17
C ASP A 526 30.06 3.93 -9.75
N ASP A 527 28.80 3.83 -9.30
CA ASP A 527 28.36 4.29 -7.99
C ASP A 527 28.55 3.22 -6.91
N VAL A 528 28.49 3.65 -5.65
CA VAL A 528 28.58 2.78 -4.49
C VAL A 528 27.37 2.99 -3.60
N ASP A 529 26.70 1.89 -3.29
CA ASP A 529 25.56 1.83 -2.41
C ASP A 529 25.94 1.05 -1.13
N VAL A 530 25.14 1.20 -0.08
CA VAL A 530 25.34 0.54 1.22
C VAL A 530 24.02 -0.05 1.69
N GLY A 531 23.96 -1.37 1.86
CA GLY A 531 22.74 -2.03 2.26
C GLY A 531 22.94 -3.50 2.60
N CYS A 532 21.86 -4.15 3.07
CA CYS A 532 21.83 -5.60 3.27
C CYS A 532 21.79 -6.33 1.92
N ASP A 533 22.74 -7.23 1.70
CA ASP A 533 22.78 -8.09 0.51
C ASP A 533 23.33 -9.48 0.89
N TYR A 534 23.18 -10.47 0.01
CA TYR A 534 23.54 -11.85 0.29
C TYR A 534 25.01 -11.99 0.68
N THR A 535 25.27 -12.73 1.76
CA THR A 535 26.63 -12.93 2.31
C THR A 535 27.62 -13.52 1.30
N ASN A 536 27.14 -14.27 0.32
CA ASN A 536 27.97 -14.85 -0.75
C ASN A 536 28.45 -13.81 -1.78
N SER A 537 27.78 -12.66 -1.90
CA SER A 537 28.08 -11.62 -2.88
C SER A 537 29.07 -10.58 -2.34
N LYS A 538 29.22 -10.53 -1.01
CA LYS A 538 30.21 -9.71 -0.29
C LYS A 538 31.65 -9.89 -0.76
N GLN A 539 32.02 -11.06 -1.29
CA GLN A 539 33.39 -11.30 -1.78
C GLN A 539 33.74 -10.46 -3.01
N ASN A 540 32.75 -10.08 -3.80
CA ASN A 540 32.97 -9.34 -5.05
C ASN A 540 32.59 -7.86 -4.92
N PHE A 541 31.91 -7.44 -3.84
CA PHE A 541 31.37 -6.08 -3.66
C PHE A 541 30.48 -5.63 -4.83
N VAL A 542 29.75 -6.56 -5.45
CA VAL A 542 28.84 -6.28 -6.57
C VAL A 542 27.43 -6.71 -6.17
N LYS A 543 26.43 -5.86 -6.41
CA LYS A 543 25.02 -6.22 -6.28
C LYS A 543 24.71 -7.38 -7.21
N ARG A 544 24.16 -8.48 -6.69
CA ARG A 544 23.75 -9.59 -7.56
C ARG A 544 22.51 -9.14 -8.34
N ASP A 545 22.69 -8.85 -9.63
CA ASP A 545 21.54 -8.70 -10.52
C ASP A 545 20.68 -9.96 -10.39
N GLY A 546 19.37 -9.80 -10.24
CA GLY A 546 18.41 -10.91 -10.39
C GLY A 546 18.69 -11.68 -11.68
N MET A 547 18.19 -12.91 -11.77
CA MET A 547 18.52 -13.93 -12.79
C MET A 547 18.64 -13.44 -14.26
N MET A 548 18.07 -12.29 -14.61
CA MET A 548 18.22 -11.59 -15.89
C MET A 548 19.59 -10.90 -16.14
N GLY A 549 20.35 -10.49 -15.12
CA GLY A 549 21.65 -9.81 -15.32
C GLY A 549 22.80 -10.74 -15.72
N MET A 550 22.68 -12.05 -15.42
CA MET A 550 23.63 -13.06 -15.92
C MET A 550 23.55 -13.25 -17.43
N ILE A 551 22.38 -12.97 -18.04
CA ILE A 551 22.19 -13.05 -19.50
C ILE A 551 22.89 -11.89 -20.20
N LYS A 552 22.87 -10.66 -19.64
CA LYS A 552 23.61 -9.51 -20.19
C LYS A 552 25.13 -9.70 -20.14
N ARG A 553 25.67 -10.33 -19.09
CA ARG A 553 27.11 -10.60 -18.97
C ARG A 553 27.61 -11.70 -19.91
N HIS A 554 26.78 -12.69 -20.25
CA HIS A 554 27.14 -13.70 -21.26
C HIS A 554 27.16 -13.14 -22.69
N LEU A 555 26.50 -12.01 -22.96
CA LEU A 555 26.54 -11.34 -24.26
C LEU A 555 27.74 -10.37 -24.43
N HIS A 556 28.38 -9.94 -23.34
CA HIS A 556 29.55 -9.05 -23.41
C HIS A 556 30.92 -9.77 -23.47
N PHE A 557 30.96 -11.10 -23.26
CA PHE A 557 32.17 -11.91 -23.47
C PHE A 557 32.21 -12.58 -24.85
N ALA A 558 31.26 -12.26 -25.73
CA ALA A 558 31.22 -12.71 -27.12
C ALA A 558 31.28 -11.51 -28.08
N HIS A 559 32.35 -10.71 -27.99
CA HIS A 559 32.83 -9.87 -29.08
C HIS A 559 34.35 -9.71 -29.04
#